data_AF-A0AAU3G0V0-F1
#
_entry.id   AF-A0AAU3G0V0-F1
#
_cell.length_a   1.000
_cell.length_b   1.000
_cell.length_c   1.000
_cell.angle_alpha   90.00
_cell.angle_beta   90.00
_cell.angle_gamma   90.00
#
_symmetry.space_group_name_H-M   'P 1'
#
loop_
_entity.id
_entity.type
_entity.pdbx_description
1 polymer ?
#
loop_
_entity_poly.entity_id
_entity_poly.type
_entity_poly.pdbx_seq_one_letter_code
_entity_poly.pdbx_strand_id
1 'polypeptide(L)' 'MTASRATISRYLTRHGLVTPEPKKRPRSFYIRFQAALPNETWQADFTHYRLADGTEAGILT' A
#
# COMPACT_ATOMS: atom_id res chain seq x y z
N MET A 1 -9.68 34.22 -22.08
CA MET A 1 -8.84 33.58 -21.04
C MET A 1 -8.70 32.12 -21.42
N THR A 2 -7.48 31.65 -21.70
CA THR A 2 -7.24 30.26 -22.09
C THR A 2 -6.73 29.49 -20.88
N ALA A 3 -7.30 28.32 -20.59
CA ALA A 3 -6.81 27.47 -19.52
C ALA A 3 -5.43 26.91 -19.85
N SER A 4 -4.54 26.85 -18.86
CA SER A 4 -3.24 26.20 -19.03
C SER A 4 -3.40 24.70 -19.24
N ARG A 5 -2.44 24.06 -19.94
CA ARG A 5 -2.40 22.60 -20.10
C ARG A 5 -2.43 21.86 -18.76
N ALA A 6 -1.75 22.41 -17.74
CA ALA A 6 -1.74 21.84 -16.40
C ALA A 6 -3.12 21.90 -15.73
N THR A 7 -3.87 22.98 -15.93
CA THR A 7 -5.24 23.14 -15.44
C THR A 7 -6.16 22.06 -16.05
N ILE A 8 -6.07 21.86 -17.36
CA ILE A 8 -6.85 20.84 -18.07
C ILE A 8 -6.49 19.44 -17.55
N SER A 9 -5.20 19.11 -17.47
CA SER A 9 -4.72 17.80 -17.00
C SER A 9 -5.20 17.48 -15.56
N ARG A 10 -5.08 18.43 -14.62
CA ARG A 10 -5.58 18.26 -13.25
C ARG A 10 -7.09 18.04 -13.20
N TYR A 11 -7.85 18.77 -14.01
CA TYR A 11 -9.30 18.63 -14.06
C TYR A 11 -9.72 17.26 -14.59
N LEU A 12 -9.17 16.84 -15.74
CA LEU A 12 -9.47 15.53 -16.32
C LEU A 12 -9.09 14.39 -15.37
N THR A 13 -7.94 14.49 -14.70
CA THR A 13 -7.49 13.50 -13.71
C THR A 13 -8.44 13.44 -12.50
N ARG A 14 -8.85 14.59 -11.95
CA ARG A 14 -9.78 14.67 -10.81
C ARG A 14 -11.14 14.04 -11.12
N HIS A 15 -11.60 14.16 -12.37
CA HIS A 15 -12.87 13.63 -12.83
C HIS A 15 -12.79 12.19 -13.37
N GLY A 16 -11.63 11.53 -13.27
CA GLY A 16 -11.47 10.15 -13.74
C GLY A 16 -11.52 9.99 -15.27
N LEU A 17 -11.32 11.07 -16.03
CA LEU A 17 -11.38 11.09 -17.50
C LEU A 17 -10.04 10.70 -18.16
N VAL A 18 -9.07 10.25 -17.36
CA VAL A 18 -7.75 9.80 -17.81
C VAL A 18 -7.47 8.44 -17.19
N THR A 19 -7.12 7.45 -18.02
CA THR A 19 -6.59 6.18 -17.55
C THR A 19 -5.13 6.38 -17.12
N PRO A 20 -4.78 6.21 -15.83
CA PRO A 20 -3.40 6.38 -15.37
C PRO A 20 -2.52 5.25 -15.91
N GLU A 21 -1.34 5.60 -16.40
CA GLU A 21 -0.31 4.61 -16.72
C GLU A 21 0.20 3.93 -15.43
N PRO A 22 0.52 2.62 -15.46
CA PRO A 22 1.17 1.96 -14.34
C PRO A 22 2.43 2.72 -13.90
N LYS A 23 2.50 3.06 -12.61
CA LYS A 23 3.71 3.65 -12.04
C LYS A 23 4.85 2.64 -12.11
N LYS A 24 6.07 3.16 -12.28
CA LYS A 24 7.29 2.37 -12.06
C LYS A 24 7.22 1.69 -10.71
N ARG A 25 7.61 0.41 -10.68
CA ARG A 25 7.64 -0.39 -9.45
C ARG A 25 8.45 0.34 -8.37
N PRO A 26 7.95 0.43 -7.11
CA PRO A 26 8.66 1.11 -6.05
C PRO A 26 10.02 0.44 -5.81
N ARG A 27 11.04 1.24 -5.47
CA ARG A 27 12.41 0.75 -5.18
C ARG A 27 12.43 -0.29 -4.05
N SER A 28 11.51 -0.19 -3.09
CA SER A 28 11.37 -1.17 -2.00
C SER A 28 11.15 -2.59 -2.50
N PHE A 29 10.63 -2.76 -3.73
CA PHE A 29 10.48 -4.09 -4.32
C PHE A 29 11.80 -4.84 -4.53
N TYR A 30 12.95 -4.13 -4.62
CA TYR A 30 14.26 -4.78 -4.70
C TYR A 30 14.74 -5.36 -3.37
N ILE A 31 14.09 -5.00 -2.26
CA ILE A 31 14.43 -5.51 -0.93
C ILE A 31 13.90 -6.92 -0.84
N ARG A 32 14.81 -7.89 -0.71
CA ARG A 32 14.45 -9.30 -0.50
C ARG A 32 14.26 -9.54 0.98
N PHE A 33 13.27 -10.36 1.31
CA PHE A 33 13.13 -10.94 2.63
C PHE A 33 14.16 -12.06 2.78
N GLN A 34 15.37 -11.70 3.19
CA GLN A 34 16.50 -12.60 3.32
C GLN A 34 17.32 -12.22 4.55
N ALA A 35 17.92 -13.21 5.19
CA ALA A 35 18.81 -13.02 6.32
C ALA A 35 20.04 -13.91 6.19
N ALA A 36 21.03 -13.72 7.06
CA ALA A 36 22.32 -14.39 6.93
C ALA A 36 22.29 -15.80 7.53
N LEU A 37 21.48 -16.01 8.58
CA LEU A 37 21.36 -17.27 9.29
C LEU A 37 19.96 -17.90 9.12
N PRO A 38 19.85 -19.22 9.31
CA PRO A 38 18.55 -19.88 9.39
C PRO A 38 17.68 -19.26 10.49
N ASN A 39 16.36 -19.19 10.26
CA ASN A 39 15.37 -18.69 11.22
C ASN A 39 15.56 -17.21 11.62
N GLU A 40 16.14 -16.36 10.77
CA GLU A 40 16.19 -14.91 10.99
C GLU A 40 15.11 -14.14 10.20
N THR A 41 14.35 -14.84 9.36
CA THR A 41 13.26 -14.27 8.55
C THR A 41 11.90 -14.74 9.05
N TRP A 42 11.60 -14.53 10.33
CA TRP A 42 10.25 -14.76 10.86
C TRP A 42 9.35 -13.60 10.44
N GLN A 43 8.32 -13.91 9.67
CA GLN A 43 7.21 -13.00 9.44
C GLN A 43 6.06 -13.41 10.35
N ALA A 44 5.42 -12.43 10.97
CA ALA A 44 4.29 -12.62 11.86
C ALA A 44 3.20 -11.62 11.45
N ASP A 45 2.06 -12.13 11.03
CA ASP A 45 0.89 -11.30 10.72
C ASP A 45 -0.10 -11.40 11.88
N PHE A 46 -0.62 -10.25 12.33
CA PHE A 46 -1.54 -10.18 13.46
C PHE A 46 -2.91 -9.68 13.02
N THR A 47 -3.95 -10.35 13.48
CA THR A 47 -5.34 -9.90 13.33
C THR A 47 -5.91 -9.56 14.69
N HIS A 48 -6.40 -8.33 14.86
CA HIS A 48 -7.12 -7.92 16.06
C HIS A 48 -8.56 -8.42 16.00
N TYR A 49 -9.00 -9.12 17.05
CA TYR A 49 -10.34 -9.64 17.19
C TYR A 49 -10.97 -9.19 18.52
N ARG A 50 -12.24 -8.79 18.46
CA ARG A 50 -12.99 -8.33 19.64
C ARG A 50 -13.72 -9.52 20.27
N LEU A 51 -13.46 -9.78 21.54
CA LEU A 51 -14.11 -10.82 22.32
C LEU A 51 -15.52 -10.39 22.75
N ALA A 52 -16.33 -11.37 23.16
CA ALA A 52 -17.74 -11.16 23.54
C ALA A 52 -17.92 -10.22 24.75
N ASP A 53 -16.93 -10.16 25.63
CA ASP A 53 -16.89 -9.24 26.79
C ASP A 53 -16.38 -7.84 26.42
N GLY A 54 -16.11 -7.59 25.14
CA GLY A 54 -15.60 -6.31 24.63
C GLY A 54 -14.09 -6.13 24.77
N THR A 55 -13.34 -7.10 25.29
CA THR A 55 -11.87 -7.06 25.31
C THR A 55 -11.29 -7.40 23.93
N GLU A 56 -10.05 -6.98 23.67
CA GLU A 56 -9.39 -7.20 22.38
C GLU A 56 -8.30 -8.27 22.49
N ALA A 57 -8.26 -9.19 21.52
CA ALA A 57 -7.25 -10.24 21.41
C ALA A 57 -6.52 -10.13 20.06
N GLY A 58 -5.21 -10.38 20.06
CA GLY A 58 -4.43 -10.55 18.84
C GLY A 58 -4.34 -12.02 18.46
N ILE A 59 -4.70 -12.36 17.22
CA ILE A 59 -4.49 -13.69 16.62
C ILE A 59 -3.25 -13.61 15.74
N LEU A 60 -2.23 -14.43 16.04
CA LEU A 60 -1.06 -14.62 15.19
C LEU A 60 -1.36 -15.68 14.14
N THR A 61 -1.15 -15.37 12.87
CA THR A 61 -1.33 -16.27 11.72
C THR A 61 -0.04 -16.50 10.98
#